data_AF-A0A1I3PGP0-F1
#
_entry.id   AF-A0A1I3PGP0-F1
#
_cell.length_a   1.000
_cell.length_b   1.000
_cell.length_c   1.000
_cell.angle_alpha   90.00
_cell.angle_beta   90.00
_cell.angle_gamma   90.00
#
_symmetry.space_group_name_H-M   'P 1'
#
loop_
_entity.id
_entity.type
_entity.pdbx_description
1 polymer ?
#
loop_
_entity_poly.entity_id
_entity_poly.type
_entity_poly.pdbx_seq_one_letter_code
_entity_poly.pdbx_strand_id
1 'polypeptide(L)'
;MVWNFVVQIVASLVLTAISYALSPKPTTEAPKAAGLDDFDLPTAEEGRPIPVVFGTVLLRGPNVVWAGDLKVDPIRKKGGKK
;
A
#
# COMPACT_ATOMS: atom_id res chain seq x y z
N MET A 1 -16.48 40.61 -30.23
CA MET A 1 -15.34 40.24 -29.37
C MET A 1 -15.78 39.36 -28.18
N VAL A 2 -16.76 39.79 -27.36
CA VAL A 2 -17.28 39.01 -26.21
C VAL A 2 -17.94 37.68 -26.60
N TRP A 3 -18.68 37.64 -27.71
CA TRP A 3 -19.36 36.41 -28.17
C TRP A 3 -18.38 35.27 -28.49
N ASN A 4 -17.28 35.58 -29.17
CA ASN A 4 -16.23 34.59 -29.46
C ASN A 4 -15.57 34.07 -28.18
N PHE A 5 -15.43 34.92 -27.17
CA PHE A 5 -14.88 34.53 -25.87
C PHE A 5 -15.81 33.57 -25.12
N VAL A 6 -17.12 33.81 -25.15
CA VAL A 6 -18.12 32.89 -24.56
C VAL A 6 -18.11 31.54 -25.29
N VAL A 7 -18.05 31.53 -26.61
CA VAL A 7 -17.99 30.29 -27.41
C VAL A 7 -16.72 29.49 -27.08
N GLN A 8 -15.57 30.15 -26.90
CA GLN A 8 -14.32 29.49 -26.52
C GLN A 8 -14.38 28.88 -25.11
N ILE A 9 -15.01 29.55 -24.14
CA ILE A 9 -15.20 29.01 -22.79
C ILE A 9 -16.12 27.79 -22.79
N VAL A 10 -17.21 27.84 -23.56
CA VAL A 10 -18.13 26.71 -23.67
C VAL A 10 -17.44 25.53 -24.34
N ALA A 11 -16.67 25.77 -25.41
CA ALA A 11 -15.91 24.73 -26.08
C ALA A 11 -14.86 24.08 -25.15
N SER A 12 -14.13 24.88 -24.35
CA SER A 12 -13.12 24.34 -23.42
C SER A 12 -13.74 23.53 -22.29
N LEU A 13 -14.90 23.94 -21.76
CA LEU A 13 -15.66 23.17 -20.78
C LEU A 13 -16.12 21.82 -21.34
N VAL A 14 -16.63 21.80 -22.57
CA VAL A 14 -17.08 20.57 -23.24
C VAL A 14 -15.90 19.62 -23.47
N LEU A 15 -14.79 20.12 -23.99
CA LEU A 15 -13.55 19.34 -24.20
C LEU A 15 -13.01 18.77 -22.89
N THR A 16 -13.06 19.55 -21.80
CA THR A 16 -12.61 19.09 -20.47
C THR A 16 -13.54 18.01 -19.91
N ALA A 17 -14.85 18.16 -20.08
CA ALA A 17 -15.83 17.16 -19.66
C ALA A 17 -15.66 15.84 -20.42
N ILE A 18 -15.41 15.91 -21.73
CA ILE A 18 -15.14 14.74 -22.58
C ILE A 18 -13.83 14.07 -22.16
N SER A 19 -12.76 14.85 -21.95
CA SER A 19 -11.47 14.34 -21.48
C SER A 19 -11.60 13.65 -20.12
N TYR A 20 -12.39 14.21 -19.19
CA TYR A 20 -12.65 13.59 -17.89
C TYR A 20 -13.46 12.30 -17.99
N ALA A 21 -14.45 12.26 -18.88
CA ALA A 21 -15.26 11.06 -19.11
C ALA A 21 -14.48 9.92 -19.77
N LEU A 22 -13.52 10.26 -20.65
CA LEU A 22 -12.61 9.32 -21.32
C LEU A 22 -11.37 9.00 -20.49
N SER A 23 -11.10 9.76 -19.44
CA SER A 23 -9.96 9.52 -18.56
C SER A 23 -10.12 8.14 -17.93
N PRO A 24 -9.11 7.26 -18.04
CA PRO A 24 -9.16 5.96 -17.41
C PRO A 24 -9.35 6.17 -15.91
N LYS A 25 -10.35 5.50 -15.35
CA LYS A 25 -10.62 5.55 -13.92
C LYS A 25 -9.32 5.16 -13.20
N PRO A 26 -8.82 5.95 -12.24
CA PRO A 26 -7.60 5.61 -11.53
C PRO A 26 -7.80 4.22 -10.94
N THR A 27 -7.04 3.26 -11.45
CA THR A 27 -6.90 1.95 -10.85
C THR A 27 -6.16 2.20 -9.55
N THR A 28 -6.89 2.44 -8.47
CA THR A 28 -6.35 2.23 -7.14
C THR A 28 -5.88 0.80 -7.13
N GLU A 29 -4.56 0.61 -7.19
CA GLU A 29 -3.95 -0.71 -7.06
C GLU A 29 -4.56 -1.34 -5.82
N ALA A 30 -5.16 -2.52 -5.99
CA ALA A 30 -5.69 -3.23 -4.84
C ALA A 30 -4.55 -3.41 -3.84
N PRO A 31 -4.77 -3.17 -2.54
CA PRO A 31 -3.72 -3.35 -1.55
C PRO A 31 -3.16 -4.77 -1.70
N LYS A 32 -1.89 -4.86 -2.08
CA LYS A 32 -1.19 -6.13 -2.24
C LYS A 32 -1.12 -6.78 -0.86
N ALA A 33 -1.48 -8.06 -0.78
CA ALA A 33 -1.23 -8.85 0.42
C ALA A 33 0.26 -8.82 0.74
N ALA A 34 0.61 -8.51 2.00
CA ALA A 34 2.00 -8.61 2.46
C ALA A 34 2.48 -10.06 2.30
N GLY A 35 3.66 -10.24 1.73
CA GLY A 35 4.35 -11.51 1.63
C GLY A 35 5.21 -11.78 2.87
N LEU A 36 5.71 -13.00 3.00
CA LEU A 36 6.64 -13.34 4.10
C LEU A 36 7.97 -12.58 3.98
N ASP A 37 8.37 -12.26 2.73
CA ASP A 37 9.57 -11.49 2.40
C ASP A 37 9.45 -10.00 2.77
N ASP A 38 8.25 -9.51 3.07
CA ASP A 38 8.04 -8.12 3.52
C ASP A 38 8.38 -7.94 5.02
N PHE A 39 8.74 -9.03 5.72
CA PHE A 39 9.10 -9.01 7.14
C PHE A 39 10.61 -9.24 7.33
N ASP A 40 11.23 -8.39 8.16
CA ASP A 40 12.63 -8.59 8.60
C ASP A 40 12.66 -9.61 9.75
N LEU A 41 12.76 -10.89 9.38
CA LEU A 41 12.74 -12.03 10.30
C LEU A 41 14.19 -12.42 10.66
N PRO A 42 14.62 -12.24 11.91
CA PRO A 42 15.99 -12.50 12.30
C PRO A 42 16.27 -14.01 12.31
N THR A 43 17.08 -14.47 11.35
CA THR A 43 17.37 -15.89 11.13
C THR A 43 18.37 -16.46 12.14
N ALA A 44 18.25 -17.76 12.38
CA ALA A 44 19.23 -18.54 13.11
C ALA A 44 20.48 -18.78 12.26
N GLU A 45 21.60 -18.19 12.65
CA GLU A 45 22.92 -18.46 12.06
C GLU A 45 23.73 -19.40 12.95
N GLU A 46 24.41 -20.36 12.33
CA GLU A 46 25.31 -21.26 13.04
C GLU A 46 26.49 -20.47 13.64
N GLY A 47 26.63 -20.50 14.96
CA GLY A 47 27.67 -19.78 15.71
C GLY A 47 27.24 -18.46 16.35
N ARG A 48 26.02 -17.98 16.10
CA ARG A 48 25.48 -16.80 16.79
C ARG A 48 25.14 -17.14 18.26
N PRO A 49 25.65 -16.40 19.25
CA PRO A 49 25.35 -16.68 20.66
C PRO A 49 23.86 -16.46 20.96
N ILE A 50 23.29 -17.35 21.78
CA ILE A 50 21.88 -17.27 22.21
C ILE A 50 21.78 -16.26 23.38
N PRO A 51 21.05 -15.14 23.22
CA PRO A 51 20.92 -14.16 24.28
C PRO A 51 20.04 -14.70 25.42
N VAL A 52 20.55 -14.68 26.65
CA VAL A 52 19.80 -15.00 27.87
C VAL A 52 19.52 -13.69 28.61
N VAL A 53 18.24 -13.32 28.73
CA VAL A 53 17.80 -12.04 29.32
C VAL A 53 16.95 -12.27 30.56
N PHE A 54 17.09 -11.39 31.54
CA PHE A 54 16.29 -11.38 32.77
C PHE A 54 15.52 -10.04 32.86
N GLY A 55 14.20 -10.10 33.05
CA GLY A 55 13.31 -8.93 33.07
C GLY A 55 12.66 -8.62 31.71
N THR A 56 12.05 -7.43 31.59
CA THR A 56 11.36 -6.99 30.36
C THR A 56 12.30 -6.16 29.50
N VAL A 57 12.77 -6.73 28.38
CA VAL A 57 13.67 -6.05 27.44
C VAL A 57 13.22 -6.23 26.00
N LEU A 58 13.49 -5.24 25.15
CA LEU A 58 13.23 -5.33 23.71
C LEU A 58 14.45 -5.98 23.02
N LEU A 59 14.27 -7.18 22.49
CA LEU A 59 15.32 -7.89 21.76
C LEU A 59 15.17 -7.63 20.25
N ARG A 60 16.15 -6.93 19.65
CA ARG A 60 16.12 -6.57 18.21
C ARG A 60 16.59 -7.69 17.28
N GLY A 61 17.21 -8.73 17.83
CA GLY A 61 17.73 -9.86 17.06
C GLY A 61 17.58 -11.17 17.83
N PRO A 62 16.34 -11.65 18.05
CA PRO A 62 16.11 -13.01 18.51
C PRO A 62 16.66 -14.04 17.54
N ASN A 63 16.88 -15.24 18.06
CA ASN A 63 17.24 -16.40 17.26
C ASN A 63 15.93 -17.08 16.79
N VAL A 64 15.50 -16.88 15.54
CA VAL A 64 14.27 -17.46 14.98
C VAL A 64 14.62 -18.60 14.03
N VAL A 65 14.20 -19.81 14.39
CA VAL A 65 14.52 -21.05 13.66
C VAL A 65 13.49 -21.34 12.56
N TRP A 66 12.26 -20.86 12.70
CA TRP A 66 11.21 -21.05 11.71
C TRP A 66 10.23 -19.88 11.72
N ALA A 67 9.94 -19.37 10.53
CA ALA A 67 8.88 -18.40 10.28
C ALA A 67 8.17 -18.81 8.99
N GLY A 68 6.93 -19.26 9.11
CA GLY A 68 6.11 -19.75 8.00
C GLY A 68 4.62 -19.66 8.36
N ASP A 69 3.77 -20.25 7.52
CA ASP A 69 2.31 -20.19 7.65
C ASP A 69 1.76 -18.75 7.76
N LEU A 70 2.26 -17.86 6.90
CA LEU A 70 1.75 -16.50 6.82
C LEU A 70 0.30 -16.53 6.34
N LYS A 71 -0.63 -16.27 7.26
CA LYS A 71 -2.04 -16.07 6.95
C LYS A 71 -2.33 -14.60 6.72
N VAL A 72 -2.80 -14.27 5.51
CA VAL A 72 -3.26 -12.93 5.17
C VAL A 72 -4.78 -12.94 5.01
N ASP A 73 -5.48 -12.28 5.93
CA ASP A 73 -6.91 -12.08 5.82
C ASP A 73 -7.22 -10.73 5.14
N PRO A 74 -7.98 -10.70 4.03
CA PRO A 74 -8.26 -9.47 3.31
C PRO A 74 -9.12 -8.52 4.15
N ILE A 75 -8.81 -7.23 4.11
CA ILE A 75 -9.64 -6.20 4.73
C ILE A 75 -10.95 -6.09 3.95
N ARG A 76 -12.03 -6.71 4.48
CA ARG A 76 -13.37 -6.71 3.85
C ARG A 76 -14.23 -5.50 4.23
N LYS A 77 -13.65 -4.43 4.78
CA LYS A 77 -14.42 -3.26 5.17
C LYS A 77 -14.89 -2.50 3.94
N LYS A 78 -16.21 -2.42 3.75
CA LYS A 78 -16.87 -1.56 2.76
C LYS A 78 -16.85 -0.11 3.24
N GLY A 79 -15.68 0.52 3.37
CA GLY A 79 -15.64 1.86 3.94
C GLY A 79 -14.27 2.47 4.13
N GLY A 80 -13.77 3.09 3.06
CA GLY A 80 -13.02 4.34 3.11
C GLY A 80 -13.67 5.28 2.11
N LYS A 81 -14.58 6.15 2.57
CA LYS A 81 -14.80 7.40 1.83
C LYS A 81 -13.46 8.12 1.88
N LYS A 82 -12.95 8.46 0.70
CA LYS A 82 -11.84 9.39 0.39
C LYS A 82 -11.03 9.88 1.58
#